data_AF-A0A976KJT8-F1
#
_entry.id   AF-A0A976KJT8-F1
#
_cell.length_a   1.000
_cell.length_b   1.000
_cell.length_c   1.000
_cell.angle_alpha   90.00
_cell.angle_beta   90.00
_cell.angle_gamma   90.00
#
_symmetry.space_group_name_H-M   'P 1'
#
loop_
_entity.id
_entity.type
_entity.pdbx_description
1 polymer ?
#
loop_
_entity_poly.entity_id
_entity_poly.type
_entity_poly.pdbx_seq_one_letter_code
_entity_poly.pdbx_strand_id
1 'polypeptide(L)'
;MNKRRVVFCTHDCVYSSQILSRLLQHEDIEVVAVINSSRMLKPGQSSLAGALEFFSKTGVLYTLQLFAVTGLFSLLQPLSRLKNIHRIAKSNKIPFYTTDDINKSASVEFLKNHPAEFMLTAYFNQLIQPQVLNLPGMVC
;
A
#
# COMPACT_ATOMS: atom_id res chain seq x y z
N MET A 1 14.13 -19.86 -13.99
CA MET A 1 12.99 -20.23 -13.12
C MET A 1 11.90 -19.18 -13.30
N ASN A 2 10.62 -19.57 -13.30
CA ASN A 2 9.53 -18.61 -13.36
C ASN A 2 9.42 -17.89 -12.01
N LYS A 3 9.45 -16.55 -12.00
CA LYS A 3 9.32 -15.77 -10.75
C LYS A 3 7.87 -15.76 -10.31
N ARG A 4 7.64 -15.77 -8.99
CA ARG A 4 6.32 -15.60 -8.40
C ARG A 4 5.89 -14.15 -8.58
N ARG A 5 4.79 -13.93 -9.28
CA ARG A 5 4.28 -12.59 -9.60
C ARG A 5 3.41 -12.10 -8.45
N VAL A 6 3.74 -10.94 -7.88
CA VAL A 6 3.09 -10.40 -6.68
C VAL A 6 2.58 -8.99 -6.93
N VAL A 7 1.32 -8.73 -6.58
CA VAL A 7 0.85 -7.36 -6.32
C VAL A 7 1.02 -7.08 -4.83
N PHE A 8 1.65 -5.96 -4.49
CA PHE A 8 1.84 -5.54 -3.11
C PHE A 8 0.82 -4.45 -2.72
N CYS A 9 -0.11 -4.79 -1.84
CA CYS A 9 -1.14 -3.91 -1.30
C CYS A 9 -0.74 -3.38 0.07
N THR A 10 -0.65 -2.07 0.24
CA THR A 10 -0.14 -1.46 1.48
C THR A 10 -0.55 -0.01 1.64
N HIS A 11 -0.18 0.62 2.75
CA HIS A 11 -0.25 2.06 2.97
C HIS A 11 1.17 2.61 3.03
N ASP A 12 1.43 3.82 2.53
CA ASP A 12 2.76 4.43 2.59
C ASP A 12 3.19 4.69 4.04
N CYS A 13 4.18 3.92 4.51
CA CYS A 13 4.81 4.11 5.81
C CYS A 13 6.24 3.55 5.80
N VAL A 14 6.98 3.76 6.89
CA VAL A 14 8.35 3.24 7.05
C VAL A 14 8.40 1.74 6.80
N TYR A 15 7.48 0.98 7.40
CA TYR A 15 7.48 -0.48 7.35
C TYR A 15 7.18 -1.00 5.94
N SER A 16 6.19 -0.42 5.26
CA SER A 16 5.84 -0.78 3.89
C SER A 16 7.00 -0.59 2.91
N SER A 17 7.77 0.49 3.12
CA SER A 17 8.97 0.78 2.33
C SER A 17 10.06 -0.26 2.54
N GLN A 18 10.22 -0.74 3.77
CA GLN A 18 11.14 -1.84 4.09
C GLN A 18 10.67 -3.16 3.47
N ILE A 19 9.38 -3.49 3.58
CA ILE A 19 8.81 -4.71 2.99
C ILE A 19 9.02 -4.71 1.47
N LEU A 20 8.68 -3.63 0.76
CA LEU A 20 8.90 -3.55 -0.67
C LEU A 20 10.39 -3.70 -1.01
N SER A 21 11.28 -3.04 -0.27
CA SER A 21 12.73 -3.17 -0.49
C SER A 21 13.22 -4.60 -0.32
N ARG A 22 12.66 -5.36 0.65
CA ARG A 22 12.98 -6.77 0.86
C ARG A 22 12.44 -7.65 -0.27
N LEU A 23 11.19 -7.47 -0.69
CA LEU A 23 10.61 -8.21 -1.83
C LEU A 23 11.46 -8.06 -3.08
N LEU A 24 12.00 -6.86 -3.33
CA LEU A 24 12.85 -6.59 -4.50
C LEU A 24 14.25 -7.19 -4.42
N GLN A 25 14.70 -7.65 -3.24
CA GLN A 25 15.97 -8.36 -3.07
C GLN A 25 15.84 -9.86 -3.35
N HIS A 26 14.62 -10.40 -3.42
CA HIS A 26 14.36 -11.81 -3.66
C HIS A 26 14.31 -12.11 -5.16
N GLU A 27 15.19 -12.98 -5.65
CA GLU A 27 15.27 -13.31 -7.08
C GLU A 27 14.07 -14.12 -7.59
N ASP A 28 13.40 -14.84 -6.69
CA ASP A 28 12.23 -15.67 -6.96
C ASP A 28 10.89 -14.89 -6.96
N ILE A 29 10.92 -13.60 -6.62
CA ILE A 29 9.74 -12.73 -6.56
C ILE A 29 9.83 -11.64 -7.64
N GLU A 30 8.72 -11.41 -8.32
CA GLU A 30 8.51 -10.26 -9.20
C GLU A 30 7.35 -9.43 -8.66
N VAL A 31 7.64 -8.23 -8.14
CA VAL A 31 6.59 -7.28 -7.76
C VAL A 31 6.05 -6.60 -9.02
N VAL A 32 4.91 -7.05 -9.51
CA VAL A 32 4.33 -6.59 -10.80
C VAL A 32 3.54 -5.29 -10.67
N ALA A 33 3.05 -4.98 -9.47
CA ALA A 33 2.42 -3.69 -9.16
C ALA A 33 2.38 -3.44 -7.65
N VAL A 34 2.17 -2.16 -7.29
CA VAL A 34 1.91 -1.72 -5.92
C VAL A 34 0.57 -0.99 -5.86
N ILE A 35 -0.28 -1.39 -4.93
CA ILE A 35 -1.50 -0.67 -4.56
C ILE A 35 -1.27 0.02 -3.22
N ASN A 36 -1.33 1.34 -3.24
CA ASN A 36 -1.23 2.17 -2.06
C ASN A 36 -2.63 2.61 -1.59
N SER A 37 -2.90 2.38 -0.31
CA SER A 37 -4.11 2.87 0.34
C SER A 37 -3.97 4.36 0.69
N SER A 38 -4.90 5.17 0.20
CA SER A 38 -5.13 6.54 0.70
C SER A 38 -6.27 6.60 1.73
N ARG A 39 -6.88 5.46 2.10
CA ARG A 39 -7.95 5.42 3.09
C ARG A 39 -7.39 5.82 4.46
N MET A 40 -8.13 6.66 5.19
CA MET A 40 -7.89 6.88 6.62
C MET A 40 -8.73 5.93 7.45
N LEU A 41 -10.00 6.29 7.69
CA LEU A 41 -10.98 5.46 8.40
C LEU A 41 -12.08 4.96 7.45
N LYS A 42 -12.56 5.83 6.56
CA LYS A 42 -13.64 5.55 5.61
C LYS A 42 -13.23 5.94 4.18
N PRO A 43 -13.75 5.26 3.15
CA PRO A 43 -13.60 5.72 1.76
C PRO A 43 -14.24 7.11 1.58
N GLY A 44 -13.65 7.96 0.74
CA GLY A 44 -14.09 9.32 0.46
C GLY A 44 -13.91 10.35 1.59
N GLN A 45 -13.36 9.95 2.74
CA GLN A 45 -13.15 10.86 3.87
C GLN A 45 -11.97 11.80 3.61
N SER A 46 -12.14 13.09 3.89
CA SER A 46 -11.03 14.05 3.81
C SER A 46 -9.99 13.79 4.90
N SER A 47 -8.72 14.10 4.61
CA SER A 47 -7.62 13.80 5.53
C SER A 47 -7.76 14.50 6.89
N LEU A 48 -8.28 15.73 6.91
CA LEU A 48 -8.48 16.47 8.15
C LEU A 48 -9.58 15.86 9.01
N ALA A 49 -10.74 15.56 8.40
CA ALA A 49 -11.85 14.94 9.12
C ALA A 49 -11.48 13.53 9.62
N GLY A 50 -10.73 12.78 8.81
CA GLY A 50 -10.19 11.47 9.18
C GLY A 50 -9.23 11.55 10.36
N ALA A 51 -8.32 12.53 10.37
CA ALA A 51 -7.38 12.74 11.47
C ALA A 51 -8.08 13.11 12.78
N LEU A 52 -9.08 14.00 12.72
CA LEU A 52 -9.87 14.40 13.89
C LEU A 52 -10.68 13.22 14.46
N GLU A 53 -11.34 12.45 13.59
CA GLU A 53 -12.09 11.25 14.00
C GLU A 53 -11.16 10.16 14.55
N PHE A 54 -9.96 10.00 13.97
CA PHE A 54 -8.97 9.05 14.46
C PHE A 54 -8.45 9.44 15.83
N PHE A 55 -8.13 10.72 16.02
CA PHE A 55 -7.68 11.27 17.30
C PHE A 55 -8.73 11.08 18.40
N SER A 56 -10.00 11.37 18.12
CA SER A 56 -11.07 11.21 19.11
C SER A 56 -11.32 9.76 19.50
N LYS A 57 -11.04 8.80 18.60
CA LYS A 57 -11.22 7.36 18.85
C LYS A 57 -10.04 6.68 19.53
N THR A 58 -8.82 7.13 19.26
CA THR A 58 -7.60 6.39 19.65
C THR A 58 -6.72 7.13 20.65
N GLY A 59 -6.98 8.42 20.87
CA GLY A 59 -6.23 9.25 21.80
C GLY A 59 -4.86 9.69 21.27
N VAL A 60 -4.20 10.54 22.06
CA VAL A 60 -2.95 11.23 21.71
C VAL A 60 -1.81 10.26 21.41
N LEU A 61 -1.55 9.29 22.31
CA LEU A 61 -0.36 8.46 22.22
C LEU A 61 -0.34 7.62 20.93
N TYR A 62 -1.45 6.96 20.62
CA TYR A 62 -1.56 6.16 19.41
C TYR A 62 -1.53 7.02 18.14
N THR A 63 -2.19 8.19 18.17
CA THR A 63 -2.14 9.14 17.06
C THR A 63 -0.72 9.63 16.78
N LEU A 64 0.05 9.97 17.82
CA LEU A 64 1.44 10.38 17.67
C LEU A 64 2.33 9.26 17.16
N GLN A 65 2.14 8.03 17.66
CA GLN A 65 2.88 6.86 17.17
C GLN A 65 2.60 6.62 15.69
N LEU A 66 1.32 6.63 15.28
CA LEU A 66 0.95 6.42 13.89
C LEU A 66 1.49 7.55 13.00
N PHE A 67 1.37 8.80 13.46
CA PHE A 67 1.94 9.96 12.76
C PHE A 67 3.46 9.84 12.60
N ALA A 68 4.18 9.35 13.61
CA ALA A 68 5.63 9.15 13.53
C ALA A 68 6.03 8.17 12.41
N VAL A 69 5.29 7.07 12.24
CA VAL A 69 5.62 6.03 11.25
C VAL A 69 5.06 6.30 9.84
N THR A 70 4.11 7.24 9.70
CA THR A 70 3.47 7.62 8.42
C THR A 70 3.83 9.06 8.01
N GLY A 71 3.26 10.05 8.69
CA GLY A 71 3.37 11.48 8.38
C GLY A 71 4.76 12.04 8.58
N LEU A 72 5.37 11.81 9.75
CA LEU A 72 6.73 12.26 10.04
C LEU A 72 7.75 11.61 9.10
N PHE A 73 7.57 10.33 8.79
CA PHE A 73 8.38 9.64 7.79
C PHE A 73 8.32 10.32 6.41
N SER A 74 7.12 10.67 5.97
CA SER A 74 6.90 11.36 4.70
C SER A 74 7.57 12.74 4.68
N LEU A 75 7.49 13.47 5.81
CA LEU A 75 8.11 14.79 5.98
C LEU A 75 9.64 14.74 5.99
N LEU A 76 10.22 13.75 6.67
CA LEU A 76 11.68 13.60 6.79
C LEU A 76 12.30 12.91 5.57
N GLN A 77 11.48 12.35 4.68
CA GLN A 77 11.94 11.64 3.50
C GLN A 77 12.94 12.43 2.64
N PRO A 78 12.71 13.73 2.28
CA PRO A 78 13.65 14.47 1.43
C PRO A 78 15.03 14.64 2.07
N LEU A 79 15.11 14.58 3.40
CA LEU A 79 16.32 14.78 4.20
C LEU A 79 17.01 13.45 4.56
N SER A 80 16.37 12.32 4.27
CA SER A 80 16.88 11.00 4.63
C SER A 80 17.25 10.17 3.39
N ARG A 81 18.09 9.14 3.58
CA ARG A 81 18.33 8.13 2.53
C ARG A 81 17.15 7.16 2.36
N LEU A 82 16.13 7.25 3.21
CA LEU A 82 14.97 6.37 3.16
C LEU A 82 14.06 6.81 2.01
N LYS A 83 13.72 5.85 1.14
CA LYS A 83 12.77 6.04 0.05
C LYS A 83 11.40 5.58 0.53
N ASN A 84 10.37 6.34 0.21
CA ASN A 84 9.00 5.92 0.45
C ASN A 84 8.57 4.96 -0.67
N ILE A 85 7.42 4.34 -0.50
CA ILE A 85 7.00 3.29 -1.42
C ILE A 85 6.87 3.79 -2.87
N HIS A 86 6.38 5.01 -3.07
CA HIS A 86 6.24 5.61 -4.38
C HIS A 86 7.60 5.79 -5.08
N ARG A 87 8.61 6.30 -4.36
CA ARG A 87 9.97 6.46 -4.92
C ARG A 87 10.64 5.12 -5.19
N ILE A 88 10.43 4.11 -4.35
CA ILE A 88 10.94 2.75 -4.57
C ILE A 88 10.30 2.15 -5.83
N ALA A 89 8.98 2.19 -5.94
CA ALA A 89 8.24 1.69 -7.11
C ALA A 89 8.70 2.39 -8.39
N LYS A 90 8.77 3.73 -8.38
CA LYS A 90 9.24 4.53 -9.52
C LYS A 90 10.67 4.18 -9.94
N SER A 91 11.59 4.02 -8.99
CA SER A 91 12.99 3.68 -9.26
C SER A 91 13.14 2.30 -9.92
N ASN A 92 12.22 1.37 -9.63
CA ASN A 92 12.20 0.01 -10.17
C ASN A 92 11.22 -0.16 -11.34
N LYS A 93 10.62 0.93 -11.84
CA LYS A 93 9.61 0.92 -12.91
C LYS A 93 8.40 0.02 -12.60
N ILE A 94 8.03 -0.07 -11.33
CA ILE A 94 6.88 -0.85 -10.88
C ILE A 94 5.63 0.03 -10.98
N PRO A 95 4.57 -0.43 -11.66
CA PRO A 95 3.28 0.23 -11.69
C PRO A 95 2.75 0.52 -10.27
N PHE A 96 2.26 1.74 -10.06
CA PHE A 96 1.85 2.23 -8.76
C PHE A 96 0.46 2.85 -8.86
N TYR A 97 -0.48 2.37 -8.04
CA TYR A 97 -1.85 2.88 -8.01
C TYR A 97 -2.27 3.24 -6.60
N THR A 98 -2.76 4.46 -6.40
CA THR A 98 -3.31 4.91 -5.11
C THR A 98 -4.82 4.87 -5.17
N THR A 99 -5.45 4.27 -4.16
CA THR A 99 -6.91 4.19 -4.04
C THR A 99 -7.34 4.28 -2.59
N ASP A 100 -8.54 4.81 -2.34
CA ASP A 100 -9.23 4.75 -1.05
C ASP A 100 -10.17 3.55 -0.95
N ASP A 101 -10.35 2.81 -2.06
CA ASP A 101 -11.16 1.60 -2.14
C ASP A 101 -10.71 0.68 -3.30
N ILE A 102 -10.04 -0.42 -2.94
CA ILE A 102 -9.55 -1.47 -3.83
C ILE A 102 -10.69 -2.19 -4.58
N ASN A 103 -11.91 -2.05 -4.11
CA ASN A 103 -13.07 -2.71 -4.71
C ASN A 103 -13.68 -1.88 -5.85
N LYS A 104 -13.26 -0.62 -6.05
CA LYS A 104 -13.73 0.20 -7.18
C LYS A 104 -13.33 -0.44 -8.52
N SER A 105 -14.15 -0.21 -9.55
CA SER A 105 -13.91 -0.70 -10.91
C SER A 105 -12.53 -0.35 -11.43
N ALA A 106 -12.05 0.87 -11.20
CA ALA A 106 -10.71 1.30 -11.60
C ALA A 106 -9.58 0.51 -10.90
N SER A 107 -9.74 0.19 -9.61
CA SER A 107 -8.81 -0.65 -8.86
C SER A 107 -8.79 -2.08 -9.42
N VAL A 108 -9.96 -2.63 -9.72
CA VAL A 108 -10.11 -3.97 -10.31
C VAL A 108 -9.51 -4.03 -11.71
N GLU A 109 -9.73 -3.00 -12.54
CA GLU A 109 -9.14 -2.87 -13.87
C GLU A 109 -7.62 -2.77 -13.80
N PHE A 110 -7.10 -1.97 -12.86
CA PHE A 110 -5.66 -1.90 -12.60
C PHE A 110 -5.08 -3.28 -12.25
N LEU A 111 -5.73 -4.04 -11.38
CA LEU A 111 -5.30 -5.40 -11.03
C LEU A 111 -5.33 -6.36 -12.23
N LYS A 112 -6.37 -6.30 -13.06
CA LYS A 112 -6.48 -7.12 -14.28
C LYS A 112 -5.39 -6.82 -15.30
N ASN A 113 -4.97 -5.56 -15.41
CA ASN A 113 -3.89 -5.14 -16.30
C ASN A 113 -2.49 -5.52 -15.78
N HIS A 114 -2.38 -5.95 -14.52
CA HIS A 114 -1.13 -6.34 -13.88
C HIS A 114 -1.26 -7.74 -13.26
N PRO A 115 -1.35 -8.80 -14.08
CA PRO A 115 -1.63 -10.14 -13.60
C PRO A 115 -0.55 -10.64 -12.63
N ALA A 116 -0.99 -11.13 -11.49
CA ALA A 116 -0.19 -11.69 -10.41
C ALA A 116 -0.76 -13.01 -9.91
N GLU A 117 0.11 -13.83 -9.35
CA GLU A 117 -0.24 -15.08 -8.68
C GLU A 117 -0.59 -14.85 -7.21
N PHE A 118 0.03 -13.83 -6.60
CA PHE A 118 -0.17 -13.49 -5.20
C PHE A 118 -0.51 -12.01 -4.98
N MET A 119 -1.45 -11.75 -4.08
CA MET A 119 -1.73 -10.44 -3.50
C MET A 119 -1.19 -10.39 -2.09
N LEU A 120 -0.02 -9.76 -1.91
CA LEU A 120 0.54 -9.59 -0.57
C LEU A 120 -0.02 -8.32 0.07
N THR A 121 -0.64 -8.46 1.24
CA THR A 121 -1.13 -7.32 2.01
C THR A 121 -0.25 -7.07 3.24
N ALA A 122 0.18 -5.83 3.44
CA ALA A 122 0.84 -5.44 4.69
C ALA A 122 0.54 -3.97 5.00
N TYR A 123 0.13 -3.67 6.23
CA TYR A 123 -0.32 -2.31 6.60
C TYR A 123 -1.41 -1.76 5.65
N PHE A 124 -2.25 -2.64 5.10
CA PHE A 124 -3.31 -2.27 4.17
C PHE A 124 -4.64 -2.19 4.91
N ASN A 125 -5.19 -0.98 5.02
CA ASN A 125 -6.38 -0.70 5.84
C ASN A 125 -7.69 -0.69 5.03
N GLN A 126 -7.77 -1.49 3.97
CA GLN A 126 -8.99 -1.61 3.16
C GLN A 126 -9.52 -3.04 3.20
N LEU A 127 -10.84 -3.15 3.27
CA LEU A 127 -11.51 -4.44 3.12
C LEU A 127 -11.39 -4.90 1.66
N ILE A 128 -10.90 -6.12 1.44
CA ILE A 128 -10.81 -6.73 0.11
C ILE A 128 -12.03 -7.63 -0.06
N GLN A 129 -12.92 -7.28 -0.99
CA GLN A 129 -14.15 -8.01 -1.22
C GLN A 129 -13.95 -9.23 -2.13
N PRO A 130 -14.89 -10.19 -2.15
CA PRO A 130 -14.80 -11.39 -3.00
C PRO A 130 -14.51 -11.10 -4.47
N GLN A 131 -15.01 -9.98 -5.02
CA GLN A 131 -14.75 -9.60 -6.41
C GLN A 131 -13.26 -9.35 -6.72
N VAL A 132 -12.47 -8.94 -5.73
CA VAL A 132 -11.02 -8.76 -5.85
C VAL A 132 -10.29 -10.07 -5.51
N LEU A 133 -10.74 -10.77 -4.45
CA LEU A 133 -10.15 -12.05 -4.02
C LEU A 133 -10.33 -13.17 -5.06
N ASN A 134 -11.43 -13.16 -5.81
CA ASN A 134 -11.76 -14.17 -6.81
C ASN A 134 -11.25 -13.80 -8.21
N LEU A 135 -10.35 -12.82 -8.33
CA LEU A 135 -9.71 -12.53 -9.61
C LEU A 135 -8.94 -13.78 -10.09
N PRO A 136 -9.08 -14.18 -11.37
CA PRO A 136 -8.54 -15.45 -11.84
C PRO A 136 -7.03 -15.59 -11.62
N GLY A 137 -6.63 -16.72 -11.02
CA GLY A 137 -5.22 -17.08 -10.85
C GLY A 137 -4.48 -16.36 -9.73
N MET A 138 -5.16 -15.54 -8.93
CA MET A 138 -4.56 -14.79 -7.82
C MET A 138 -5.00 -15.35 -6.46
N VAL A 139 -4.04 -15.51 -5.54
CA VAL A 139 -4.27 -15.90 -4.14
C VAL A 139 -3.84 -14.73 -3.24
N CYS A 140 -4.54 -14.46 -2.14
CA CYS A 140 -4.22 -13.38 -1.19
C CYS A 140 -3.64 -13.97 0.10
#